data_AF-A0AAV1LRJ5-F1
#
_entry.id   AF-A0AAV1LRJ5-F1
#
_cell.length_a   1.000
_cell.length_b   1.000
_cell.length_c   1.000
_cell.angle_alpha   90.00
_cell.angle_beta   90.00
_cell.angle_gamma   90.00
#
_symmetry.space_group_name_H-M   'P 1'
#
loop_
_entity.id
_entity.type
_entity.pdbx_description
1 polymer ?
#
loop_
_entity_poly.entity_id
_entity_poly.type
_entity_poly.pdbx_seq_one_letter_code
_entity_poly.pdbx_strand_id
1 'polypeptide(L)'
;MTPDLEAAPNSSAEKYNKWYCQVRNCVERTNGYLKGTFRSLGIDRVLHYSPEKASQLIYACATLYNIMLHYRIPMEQPMDNLDATSEESNPLITSVDQTRLLTIARQKRQRLINTYFN
;
A
#
# COMPACT_ATOMS: atom_id res chain seq x y z
N MET A 1 4.59 5.29 3.05
CA MET A 1 5.32 6.55 3.31
C MET A 1 4.73 7.14 4.58
N THR A 2 5.46 7.95 5.35
CA THR A 2 4.96 8.44 6.65
C THR A 2 4.08 9.69 6.43
N PRO A 3 2.86 9.79 6.99
CA PRO A 3 2.11 11.06 7.00
C PRO A 3 2.70 12.04 8.03
N ASP A 4 2.40 13.33 7.89
CA ASP A 4 2.72 14.34 8.90
C ASP A 4 1.55 14.56 9.85
N LEU A 5 1.57 13.95 11.03
CA LEU A 5 0.44 14.06 11.97
C LEU A 5 0.30 15.46 12.59
N GLU A 6 1.36 16.26 12.53
CA GLU A 6 1.44 17.60 13.15
C GLU A 6 1.35 18.72 12.11
N ALA A 7 0.92 18.41 10.88
CA ALA A 7 0.80 19.40 9.82
C ALA A 7 -0.15 20.54 10.22
N ALA A 8 0.37 21.77 10.24
CA ALA A 8 -0.44 22.96 10.44
C ALA A 8 -1.50 23.12 9.32
N PRO A 9 -2.68 23.67 9.62
CA PRO A 9 -3.70 23.93 8.60
C PRO A 9 -3.18 24.88 7.52
N ASN A 10 -3.53 24.61 6.25
CA ASN A 10 -3.07 25.29 5.05
C ASN A 10 -1.54 25.23 4.78
N SER A 11 -0.82 24.35 5.47
CA SER A 11 0.61 24.14 5.20
C SER A 11 0.84 23.26 3.96
N SER A 12 2.05 23.33 3.40
CA SER A 12 2.53 22.39 2.38
C SER A 12 2.48 20.94 2.87
N ALA A 13 2.67 20.71 4.17
CA ALA A 13 2.55 19.40 4.80
C ALA A 13 1.10 18.88 4.79
N GLU A 14 0.10 19.75 4.99
CA GLU A 14 -1.31 19.36 4.89
C GLU A 14 -1.69 19.00 3.45
N LYS A 15 -1.23 19.79 2.46
CA LYS A 15 -1.41 19.47 1.03
C LYS A 15 -0.80 18.10 0.69
N TYR A 16 0.41 17.83 1.17
CA TYR A 16 1.06 16.53 1.03
C TYR A 16 0.25 15.41 1.67
N ASN A 17 -0.27 15.59 2.88
CA ASN A 17 -1.08 14.57 3.55
C ASN A 17 -2.35 14.25 2.79
N LYS A 18 -3.06 15.27 2.27
CA LYS A 18 -4.27 15.06 1.45
C LYS A 18 -3.94 14.25 0.19
N TRP A 19 -2.90 14.64 -0.53
CA TRP A 19 -2.41 13.89 -1.70
C TRP A 19 -2.01 12.46 -1.33
N TYR A 20 -1.26 12.29 -0.24
CA TYR A 20 -0.80 10.99 0.24
C TYR A 20 -1.97 10.07 0.57
N CYS A 21 -2.98 10.58 1.28
CA CYS A 21 -4.19 9.84 1.60
C CYS A 21 -4.94 9.38 0.34
N GLN A 22 -5.05 10.24 -0.68
CA GLN A 22 -5.68 9.88 -1.95
C GLN A 22 -4.92 8.75 -2.66
N VAL A 23 -3.60 8.85 -2.73
CA VAL A 23 -2.74 7.81 -3.32
C VAL A 23 -2.90 6.50 -2.55
N ARG A 24 -2.84 6.54 -1.21
CA ARG A 24 -2.99 5.35 -0.37
C ARG A 24 -4.36 4.69 -0.57
N ASN A 25 -5.43 5.48 -0.58
CA ASN A 25 -6.78 4.97 -0.83
C ASN A 25 -6.89 4.27 -2.19
N CYS A 26 -6.28 4.82 -3.24
CA CYS A 26 -6.25 4.19 -4.56
C CYS A 26 -5.52 2.83 -4.54
N VAL A 27 -4.32 2.80 -3.95
CA VAL A 27 -3.49 1.59 -3.85
C VAL A 27 -4.17 0.52 -2.99
N GLU A 28 -4.70 0.88 -1.83
CA GLU A 28 -5.35 -0.05 -0.90
C GLU A 28 -6.61 -0.66 -1.50
N ARG A 29 -7.45 0.16 -2.15
CA ARG A 29 -8.63 -0.34 -2.88
C ARG A 29 -8.23 -1.30 -4.00
N THR A 30 -7.19 -0.97 -4.76
CA THR A 30 -6.68 -1.84 -5.83
C THR A 30 -6.18 -3.17 -5.27
N ASN A 31 -5.42 -3.13 -4.17
CA ASN A 31 -4.93 -4.34 -3.52
C ASN A 31 -6.06 -5.20 -2.96
N GLY A 32 -7.05 -4.59 -2.28
CA GLY A 32 -8.22 -5.30 -1.78
C GLY A 32 -9.00 -5.96 -2.91
N TYR A 33 -9.13 -5.27 -4.04
CA TYR A 33 -9.78 -5.80 -5.22
C TYR A 33 -9.07 -7.03 -5.78
N LEU A 34 -7.75 -6.92 -6.01
CA LEU A 34 -6.96 -8.00 -6.58
C LEU A 34 -6.95 -9.23 -5.65
N LYS A 35 -6.79 -9.02 -4.34
CA LYS A 35 -6.82 -10.12 -3.35
C LYS A 35 -8.19 -10.79 -3.26
N GLY A 36 -9.27 -10.01 -3.28
CA GLY A 36 -10.63 -10.55 -3.23
C GLY A 36 -11.04 -11.29 -4.50
N THR A 37 -10.54 -10.85 -5.66
CA THR A 37 -10.81 -11.49 -6.96
C THR A 37 -9.95 -12.75 -7.14
N PHE A 38 -8.67 -12.68 -6.80
CA PHE A 38 -7.70 -13.74 -7.05
C PHE A 38 -7.14 -14.30 -5.75
N ARG A 39 -7.65 -15.48 -5.34
CA ARG A 39 -7.16 -16.23 -4.16
C ARG A 39 -5.67 -16.59 -4.21
N SER A 40 -5.05 -16.51 -5.39
CA SER A 40 -3.61 -16.71 -5.59
C SER A 40 -2.76 -15.62 -4.94
N LEU A 41 -3.32 -14.43 -4.73
CA LEU A 41 -2.73 -13.38 -3.90
C LEU A 41 -3.21 -13.66 -2.48
N GLY A 42 -2.41 -14.42 -1.73
CA GLY A 42 -2.78 -14.94 -0.41
C GLY A 42 -3.48 -13.92 0.49
N ILE A 43 -4.44 -14.43 1.27
CA ILE A 43 -5.15 -13.66 2.29
C ILE A 43 -4.16 -13.27 3.39
N ASP A 44 -3.30 -14.22 3.76
CA ASP A 44 -2.24 -14.03 4.73
C ASP A 44 -1.26 -12.95 4.24
N ARG A 45 -0.94 -11.96 5.09
CA ARG A 45 0.00 -10.86 4.78
C ARG A 45 1.46 -11.33 4.67
N VAL A 46 1.69 -12.63 4.50
CA VAL A 46 3.01 -13.27 4.40
C VAL A 46 3.28 -13.65 2.94
N LEU A 47 4.48 -13.30 2.48
CA LEU A 47 4.93 -13.67 1.14
C LEU A 47 5.43 -15.12 1.15
N HIS A 48 4.56 -16.07 0.79
CA HIS A 48 4.95 -17.50 0.69
C HIS A 48 5.86 -17.80 -0.50
N TYR A 49 6.00 -16.87 -1.42
CA TYR A 49 6.80 -17.01 -2.63
C TYR A 49 8.04 -16.11 -2.56
N SER A 50 9.08 -16.48 -3.31
CA SER A 50 10.20 -15.55 -3.52
C SER A 50 9.69 -14.25 -4.15
N PRO A 51 10.36 -13.09 -3.93
CA PRO A 51 9.95 -11.82 -4.52
C PRO A 51 9.75 -11.88 -6.03
N GLU A 52 10.58 -12.65 -6.74
CA GLU A 52 10.48 -12.85 -8.18
C GLU A 52 9.17 -13.56 -8.54
N LYS A 53 8.83 -14.64 -7.84
CA LYS A 53 7.59 -15.40 -8.08
C LYS A 53 6.34 -14.61 -7.68
N ALA A 54 6.40 -13.90 -6.55
CA ALA A 54 5.32 -13.02 -6.13
C ALA A 54 5.05 -11.92 -7.16
N SER A 55 6.11 -11.32 -7.73
CA SER A 55 5.97 -10.29 -8.76
C SER A 55 5.26 -10.81 -10.02
N GLN A 56 5.56 -12.05 -10.43
CA GLN A 56 4.91 -12.70 -11.57
C GLN A 56 3.42 -12.94 -11.31
N LEU A 57 3.05 -13.40 -10.11
CA LEU A 57 1.66 -13.59 -9.72
C LEU A 57 0.88 -12.28 -9.73
N ILE A 58 1.44 -11.23 -9.13
CA ILE A 58 0.82 -9.89 -9.10
C ILE A 58 0.62 -9.37 -10.53
N TYR A 59 1.63 -9.50 -11.39
CA TYR A 59 1.55 -9.05 -12.78
C TYR A 59 0.47 -9.80 -13.58
N ALA A 60 0.38 -11.12 -13.41
CA ALA A 60 -0.67 -11.92 -14.03
C ALA A 60 -2.06 -11.50 -13.55
N CYS A 61 -2.25 -11.32 -12.25
CA CYS A 61 -3.52 -10.87 -11.67
C CYS A 61 -3.94 -9.48 -12.18
N ALA A 62 -3.00 -8.53 -12.25
CA ALA A 62 -3.27 -7.20 -12.79
C ALA A 62 -3.62 -7.24 -14.29
N THR A 63 -2.95 -8.10 -15.07
CA THR A 63 -3.25 -8.28 -16.50
C THR A 63 -4.65 -8.86 -16.69
N LEU A 64 -5.00 -9.91 -15.94
CA LEU A 64 -6.34 -10.50 -15.97
C LEU A 64 -7.41 -9.50 -15.53
N TYR A 65 -7.15 -8.73 -14.48
CA TYR A 65 -8.06 -7.66 -14.04
C TYR A 65 -8.32 -6.64 -15.14
N ASN A 66 -7.28 -6.19 -15.85
CA ASN A 66 -7.44 -5.26 -16.97
C ASN A 66 -8.27 -5.86 -18.11
N ILE A 67 -8.09 -7.15 -18.41
CA ILE A 67 -8.91 -7.87 -19.39
C ILE A 67 -10.38 -7.91 -18.94
N MET A 68 -10.63 -8.27 -17.68
CA MET A 68 -11.99 -8.31 -17.11
C MET A 68 -12.67 -6.94 -17.18
N LEU A 69 -11.93 -5.87 -16.85
CA LEU A 69 -12.41 -4.49 -16.94
C LEU A 69 -12.74 -4.09 -18.38
N HIS A 70 -11.87 -4.46 -19.34
CA HIS A 70 -12.07 -4.17 -20.77
C HIS A 70 -13.35 -4.82 -21.31
N TYR A 71 -13.60 -6.09 -20.96
CA TYR A 71 -14.77 -6.84 -21.40
C TYR A 71 -15.99 -6.66 -20.47
N ARG A 72 -15.92 -5.79 -19.46
CA ARG A 72 -16.97 -5.54 -18.46
C ARG A 72 -17.50 -6.83 -17.82
N ILE A 73 -16.59 -7.76 -17.54
CA ILE A 73 -16.94 -9.00 -16.85
C ILE A 73 -17.35 -8.61 -15.43
N PRO A 74 -18.56 -8.98 -14.96
CA PRO A 74 -18.96 -8.76 -13.58
C PRO A 74 -17.96 -9.42 -12.65
N MET A 75 -17.45 -8.63 -11.72
CA MET A 75 -16.51 -9.10 -10.72
C MET A 75 -17.25 -9.16 -9.40
N GLU A 76 -17.20 -10.32 -8.75
CA GLU A 76 -17.70 -10.44 -7.38
C GLU A 76 -16.92 -9.44 -6.52
N GLN A 77 -17.64 -8.56 -5.83
CA GLN A 77 -16.97 -7.69 -4.87
C GLN A 77 -16.30 -8.58 -3.83
N PRO A 78 -15.04 -8.29 -3.45
CA PRO A 78 -14.43 -8.93 -2.31
C PRO A 78 -15.42 -8.87 -1.15
N MET A 79 -15.74 -10.01 -0.54
CA MET A 79 -16.33 -9.98 0.80
C MET A 79 -15.32 -9.24 1.67
N ASP A 80 -15.65 -7.99 2.03
CA ASP A 80 -15.01 -7.30 3.15
C ASP A 80 -14.98 -8.30 4.31
N ASN A 81 -13.86 -8.40 5.03
CA ASN A 81 -13.65 -9.18 6.27
C ASN A 81 -12.90 -10.53 6.19
N LEU A 82 -11.80 -10.66 5.46
CA LEU A 82 -10.83 -11.75 5.68
C LEU A 82 -9.45 -11.31 6.19
N ASP A 83 -9.21 -10.01 6.37
CA ASP A 83 -7.92 -9.48 6.85
C ASP A 83 -7.91 -9.23 8.37
N ALA A 84 -8.68 -10.03 9.13
CA ALA A 84 -8.68 -10.04 10.60
C ALA A 84 -7.50 -10.88 11.14
N THR A 85 -6.31 -10.63 10.64
CA THR A 85 -5.06 -11.17 11.21
C THR A 85 -4.30 -10.02 11.84
N SER A 86 -4.07 -10.15 13.15
CA SER A 86 -3.29 -9.23 13.99
C SER A 86 -1.97 -8.86 13.31
N GLU A 87 -1.58 -7.59 13.39
CA GLU A 87 -0.28 -7.11 12.90
C GLU A 87 0.85 -7.79 13.67
N GLU A 88 1.30 -8.95 13.20
CA GLU A 88 2.53 -9.55 13.68
C GLU A 88 3.71 -8.69 13.20
N SER A 89 4.38 -8.06 14.15
CA SER A 89 5.65 -7.36 13.96
C SER A 89 6.64 -8.28 13.25
N ASN A 90 7.18 -7.84 12.11
CA ASN A 90 8.20 -8.60 11.37
C ASN A 90 9.43 -8.86 12.28
N PRO A 91 9.71 -10.12 12.67
CA PRO A 91 10.74 -10.44 13.66
C PRO A 91 12.17 -10.15 13.19
N LEU A 92 12.36 -9.81 11.91
CA LEU A 92 13.65 -9.50 11.31
C LEU A 92 14.11 -8.03 11.49
N ILE A 93 13.26 -7.14 12.04
CA ILE A 93 13.59 -5.73 12.22
C ILE A 93 13.80 -5.43 13.71
N THR A 94 15.03 -5.08 14.10
CA THR A 94 15.35 -4.67 15.47
C THR A 94 14.81 -3.27 15.78
N SER A 95 14.51 -2.97 17.05
CA SER A 95 14.02 -1.66 17.50
C SER A 95 14.93 -0.47 17.13
N VAL A 96 16.25 -0.69 17.15
CA VAL A 96 17.26 0.31 16.74
C VAL A 96 17.18 0.60 15.23
N ASP A 97 17.01 -0.44 14.40
CA ASP A 97 16.83 -0.28 12.95
C ASP A 97 15.53 0.45 12.63
N GLN A 98 14.47 0.19 13.39
CA GLN A 98 13.19 0.85 13.22
C GLN A 98 13.29 2.36 13.45
N THR A 99 14.02 2.80 14.47
CA THR A 99 14.24 4.23 14.76
C THR A 99 15.03 4.92 13.64
N ARG A 100 16.07 4.25 13.12
CA ARG A 100 16.87 4.77 12.00
C ARG A 100 16.03 4.87 10.71
N LEU A 101 15.24 3.85 10.40
CA LEU A 101 14.35 3.82 9.25
C LEU A 101 13.29 4.93 9.32
N LEU A 102 12.70 5.16 10.49
CA LEU A 102 11.75 6.25 10.71
C LEU A 102 12.39 7.62 10.46
N THR A 103 13.62 7.82 10.92
CA THR A 103 14.36 9.07 10.71
C THR A 103 14.62 9.32 9.21
N ILE A 104 15.07 8.30 8.48
CA ILE A 104 15.28 8.37 7.02
C ILE A 104 13.96 8.66 6.30
N ALA A 105 12.88 8.00 6.69
CA ALA A 105 11.56 8.19 6.09
C ALA A 105 11.05 9.64 6.27
N ARG A 106 11.22 10.21 7.48
CA ARG A 106 10.87 11.61 7.77
C ARG A 106 11.69 12.60 6.93
N GLN A 107 13.00 12.37 6.79
CA GLN A 107 13.84 13.22 5.94
C GLN A 107 13.41 13.16 4.46
N LYS A 108 13.13 11.96 3.95
CA LYS A 108 12.66 11.79 2.56
C LYS A 108 11.32 12.47 2.32
N ARG A 109 10.40 12.38 3.28
CA ARG A 109 9.12 13.10 3.29
C ARG A 109 9.33 14.62 3.25
N GLN A 110 10.21 15.15 4.10
CA GLN A 110 10.45 16.60 4.12
C GLN A 110 10.99 17.12 2.78
N ARG A 111 11.88 16.37 2.14
CA ARG A 111 12.36 16.70 0.80
C ARG A 111 11.23 16.74 -0.22
N LEU A 112 10.32 15.76 -0.21
CA LEU A 112 9.16 15.73 -1.11
C LEU A 112 8.25 16.95 -0.90
N ILE A 113 7.93 17.28 0.37
CA ILE A 113 7.08 18.42 0.71
C ILE A 113 7.70 19.72 0.18
N ASN A 114 8.98 19.96 0.47
CA ASN A 114 9.67 21.19 0.07
C ASN A 114 9.85 21.32 -1.45
N THR A 115 9.90 20.19 -2.17
CA THR A 115 10.13 20.19 -3.63
C THR A 115 8.83 20.35 -4.41
N TYR A 116 7.74 19.70 -3.98
CA TYR A 116 6.53 19.54 -4.78
C TYR A 116 5.27 20.19 -4.20
N PHE A 117 5.27 20.64 -2.94
CA PHE A 117 4.05 21.07 -2.25
C PHE A 117 4.09 22.52 -1.73
N ASN A 118 4.97 23.38 -2.26
CA ASN A 118 5.01 24.83 -1.93
C ASN A 118 3.65 25.51 -2.19
#